data_AF-A0A4S4MNY2-F1
#
_entry.id   AF-A0A4S4MNY2-F1
#
_cell.length_a   1.000
_cell.length_b   1.000
_cell.length_c   1.000
_cell.angle_alpha   90.00
_cell.angle_beta   90.00
_cell.angle_gamma   90.00
#
_symmetry.space_group_name_H-M   'P 1'
#
loop_
_entity.id
_entity.type
_entity.pdbx_description
1 polymer ?
#
loop_
_entity_poly.entity_id
_entity_poly.type
_entity_poly.pdbx_seq_one_letter_code
_entity_poly.pdbx_strand_id
1 'polypeptide(L)'
;MAVSAARGRSRLHDYGVSLLLVSLFLSVPWHAYAASTIGPRQFQDLSSDAISALVVHPDPVQNIDPNNPNSHLAKILIPRPPDTANNTLVKDYIVSTMKKLKWHVEEDTFTDMTPYGVKRFTNVIATKDPTALRRVIVAAHFDSKFFANPPGSQVRSFPPVIL
;
A
#
# COMPACT_ATOMS: atom_id res chain seq x y z
N MET A 1 52.62 29.83 -58.55
CA MET A 1 51.47 28.92 -58.35
C MET A 1 51.84 27.99 -57.20
N ALA A 2 51.26 28.17 -56.01
CA ALA A 2 51.42 27.25 -54.88
C ALA A 2 50.12 27.27 -54.08
N VAL A 3 49.44 26.11 -54.01
CA VAL A 3 48.16 25.91 -53.33
C VAL A 3 48.44 25.39 -51.93
N SER A 4 47.93 26.09 -50.90
CA SER A 4 47.99 25.68 -49.50
C SER A 4 46.89 24.67 -49.19
N ALA A 5 47.27 23.50 -48.66
CA ALA A 5 46.36 22.41 -48.32
C ALA A 5 45.72 22.61 -46.93
N ALA A 6 44.39 22.64 -46.88
CA ALA A 6 43.61 22.70 -45.66
C ALA A 6 43.64 21.36 -44.90
N ARG A 7 43.96 21.44 -43.60
CA ARG A 7 44.13 20.31 -42.67
C ARG A 7 42.76 19.85 -42.15
N GLY A 8 42.28 18.69 -42.60
CA GLY A 8 41.00 18.10 -42.18
C GLY A 8 41.03 17.62 -40.72
N ARG A 9 40.17 18.20 -39.86
CA ARG A 9 39.93 17.73 -38.49
C ARG A 9 39.03 16.49 -38.51
N SER A 10 39.64 15.37 -38.10
CA SER A 10 39.14 14.11 -37.53
C SER A 10 37.62 13.80 -37.59
N ARG A 11 37.20 13.03 -38.60
CA ARG A 11 35.91 12.30 -38.63
C ARG A 11 35.80 11.17 -37.60
N LEU A 12 36.92 10.74 -37.01
CA LEU A 12 36.99 9.59 -36.10
C LEU A 12 36.27 9.82 -34.75
N HIS A 13 36.21 11.07 -34.29
CA HIS A 13 35.57 11.41 -33.01
C HIS A 13 34.03 11.31 -33.10
N ASP A 14 33.46 11.62 -34.26
CA ASP A 14 32.01 11.62 -34.50
C ASP A 14 31.43 10.19 -34.51
N TYR A 15 32.20 9.21 -35.02
CA TYR A 15 31.78 7.81 -35.02
C TYR A 15 31.79 7.20 -33.61
N GLY A 16 32.69 7.63 -32.73
CA GLY A 16 32.76 7.15 -31.35
C GLY A 16 31.57 7.60 -30.49
N VAL A 17 31.15 8.86 -30.63
CA VAL A 17 29.96 9.41 -29.95
C VAL A 17 28.69 8.74 -30.47
N SER A 18 28.60 8.52 -31.78
CA SER A 18 27.46 7.82 -32.40
C SER A 18 27.34 6.37 -31.93
N LEU A 19 28.44 5.62 -31.85
CA LEU A 19 28.43 4.25 -31.35
C LEU A 19 28.01 4.17 -29.87
N LEU A 20 28.45 5.13 -29.05
CA LEU A 20 28.12 5.19 -27.62
C LEU A 20 26.63 5.50 -27.41
N LEU A 21 26.06 6.39 -28.21
CA LEU A 21 24.63 6.69 -28.19
C LEU A 21 23.79 5.51 -28.66
N VAL A 22 24.21 4.80 -29.72
CA VAL A 22 23.52 3.58 -30.19
C VAL A 22 23.55 2.47 -29.13
N SER A 23 24.70 2.27 -28.47
CA SER A 23 24.82 1.36 -27.32
C SER A 23 23.89 1.75 -26.17
N LEU A 24 23.82 3.05 -25.85
CA LEU A 24 22.93 3.57 -24.82
C LEU A 24 21.46 3.29 -25.17
N PHE A 25 21.03 3.59 -26.41
CA PHE A 25 19.66 3.33 -26.88
C PHE A 25 19.30 1.84 -26.95
N LEU A 26 20.25 0.96 -27.33
CA LEU A 26 20.05 -0.49 -27.32
C LEU A 26 20.04 -1.11 -25.92
N SER A 27 20.53 -0.40 -24.90
CA SER A 27 20.39 -0.77 -23.48
C SER A 27 19.08 -0.31 -22.85
N VAL A 28 18.25 0.48 -23.55
CA VAL A 28 16.93 0.94 -23.07
C VAL A 28 15.73 0.09 -23.56
N PRO A 29 15.80 -1.26 -23.60
CA PRO A 29 14.59 -2.06 -23.50
C PRO A 29 14.66 -2.96 -22.27
N TRP A 30 15.00 -2.41 -21.11
CA TRP A 30 14.93 -3.18 -19.84
C TRP A 30 14.15 -2.48 -18.73
N HIS A 31 13.78 -1.22 -18.90
CA HIS A 31 12.98 -0.50 -17.91
C HIS A 31 11.49 -0.79 -18.12
N ALA A 32 11.16 -2.02 -17.73
CA ALA A 32 9.90 -2.41 -17.12
C ALA A 32 8.61 -2.10 -17.90
N TYR A 33 8.32 -2.95 -18.90
CA TYR A 33 6.96 -3.46 -18.97
C TYR A 33 6.74 -4.34 -17.74
N ALA A 34 6.25 -3.76 -16.64
CA ALA A 34 5.70 -4.53 -15.52
C ALA A 34 4.34 -5.09 -15.93
N ALA A 35 4.28 -5.84 -17.03
CA ALA A 35 3.16 -6.70 -17.31
C ALA A 35 3.30 -7.94 -16.42
N SER A 36 2.24 -8.30 -15.69
CA SER A 36 2.22 -9.55 -14.92
C SER A 36 2.56 -10.71 -15.84
N THR A 37 3.75 -11.29 -15.69
CA THR A 37 4.17 -12.51 -16.42
C THR A 37 3.35 -13.73 -16.01
N ILE A 38 2.61 -13.60 -14.90
CA ILE A 38 1.75 -14.63 -14.35
C ILE A 38 0.34 -14.35 -14.86
N GLY A 39 -0.14 -15.20 -15.77
CA GLY A 39 -1.43 -15.04 -16.44
C GLY A 39 -2.66 -14.93 -15.51
N PRO A 40 -3.87 -14.84 -16.08
CA PRO A 40 -5.10 -14.72 -15.30
C PRO A 40 -5.22 -15.86 -14.28
N ARG A 41 -5.74 -15.55 -13.09
CA ARG A 41 -6.04 -16.57 -12.08
C ARG A 41 -7.38 -17.20 -12.43
N GLN A 42 -7.41 -18.50 -12.66
CA GLN A 42 -8.67 -19.25 -12.67
C GLN A 42 -9.14 -19.40 -11.22
N PHE A 43 -10.38 -19.00 -10.94
CA PHE A 43 -11.02 -19.21 -9.64
C PHE A 43 -11.66 -20.59 -9.61
N GLN A 44 -11.59 -21.27 -8.47
CA GLN A 44 -12.26 -22.53 -8.24
C GLN A 44 -13.50 -22.28 -7.39
N ASP A 45 -14.62 -22.85 -7.80
CA ASP A 45 -15.85 -22.82 -7.02
C ASP A 45 -15.68 -23.65 -5.74
N LEU A 46 -16.28 -23.18 -4.65
CA LEU A 46 -16.26 -23.91 -3.38
C LEU A 46 -17.27 -25.07 -3.43
N SER A 47 -16.89 -26.23 -2.87
CA SER A 47 -17.82 -27.35 -2.70
C SER A 47 -18.92 -27.00 -1.69
N SER A 48 -20.05 -27.72 -1.74
CA SER A 48 -21.13 -27.60 -0.75
C SER A 48 -20.62 -27.79 0.69
N ASP A 49 -19.68 -28.71 0.89
CA ASP A 49 -19.09 -29.01 2.19
C ASP A 49 -18.21 -27.87 2.68
N ALA A 50 -17.42 -27.25 1.78
CA ALA A 50 -16.59 -26.09 2.10
C ALA A 50 -17.46 -24.86 2.46
N ILE A 51 -18.55 -24.64 1.73
CA ILE A 51 -19.53 -23.59 2.04
C ILE A 51 -20.16 -23.85 3.41
N SER A 52 -20.59 -25.10 3.66
CA SER A 52 -21.17 -25.48 4.96
C SER A 52 -20.19 -25.27 6.12
N ALA A 53 -18.92 -25.62 5.93
CA ALA A 53 -17.87 -25.38 6.92
C ALA A 53 -17.64 -23.88 7.19
N LEU A 54 -17.72 -23.01 6.18
CA LEU A 54 -17.62 -21.56 6.36
C LEU A 54 -18.79 -20.98 7.16
N VAL A 55 -20.00 -21.50 6.92
CA VAL A 55 -21.21 -21.06 7.63
C VAL A 55 -21.22 -21.50 9.10
N VAL A 56 -20.65 -22.68 9.40
CA VAL A 56 -20.63 -23.26 10.75
C VAL A 56 -19.46 -22.72 11.61
N HIS A 57 -18.53 -21.97 11.02
CA HIS A 57 -17.41 -21.37 11.75
C HIS A 57 -17.91 -20.41 12.86
N PRO A 58 -17.20 -20.31 14.03
CA PRO A 58 -17.62 -19.46 15.13
C PRO A 58 -17.96 -18.03 14.67
N ASP A 59 -19.10 -17.55 15.16
CA ASP A 59 -19.69 -16.29 14.71
C ASP A 59 -18.72 -15.10 14.89
N PRO A 60 -18.33 -14.41 13.80
CA PRO A 60 -17.45 -13.25 13.90
C PRO A 60 -18.12 -12.06 14.60
N VAL A 61 -19.42 -12.10 14.90
CA VAL A 61 -20.16 -11.04 15.61
C VAL A 61 -19.46 -10.61 16.89
N GLN A 62 -18.83 -11.53 17.64
CA GLN A 62 -18.11 -11.17 18.87
C GLN A 62 -16.96 -10.17 18.63
N ASN A 63 -16.33 -10.22 17.43
CA ASN A 63 -15.25 -9.33 17.05
C ASN A 63 -15.75 -7.96 16.56
N ILE A 64 -17.02 -7.86 16.19
CA ILE A 64 -17.64 -6.63 15.67
C ILE A 64 -18.73 -6.07 16.59
N ASP A 65 -18.94 -6.64 17.78
CA ASP A 65 -19.88 -6.11 18.77
C ASP A 65 -19.32 -4.80 19.39
N PRO A 66 -19.94 -3.63 19.16
CA PRO A 66 -19.45 -2.36 19.70
C PRO A 66 -19.61 -2.26 21.23
N ASN A 67 -20.48 -3.07 21.84
CA ASN A 67 -20.72 -3.06 23.28
C ASN A 67 -19.76 -3.96 24.05
N ASN A 68 -19.10 -4.89 23.35
CA ASN A 68 -18.05 -5.72 23.93
C ASN A 68 -16.71 -4.97 23.90
N PRO A 69 -16.15 -4.53 25.05
CA PRO A 69 -14.89 -3.78 25.08
C PRO A 69 -13.68 -4.59 24.59
N ASN A 70 -13.81 -5.91 24.44
CA ASN A 70 -12.77 -6.79 23.94
C ASN A 70 -12.86 -7.04 22.43
N SER A 71 -13.93 -6.59 21.76
CA SER A 71 -14.09 -6.76 20.32
C SER A 71 -13.08 -5.91 19.53
N HIS A 72 -12.72 -6.35 18.33
CA HIS A 72 -11.87 -5.56 17.43
C HIS A 72 -12.51 -4.21 17.11
N LEU A 73 -13.82 -4.17 16.88
CA LEU A 73 -14.54 -2.95 16.58
C LEU A 73 -14.43 -1.94 17.73
N ALA A 74 -14.67 -2.35 18.98
CA ALA A 74 -14.62 -1.45 20.14
C ALA A 74 -13.23 -0.81 20.33
N LYS A 75 -12.14 -1.51 19.96
CA LYS A 75 -10.77 -0.97 20.05
C LYS A 75 -10.47 0.13 19.04
N ILE A 76 -11.20 0.18 17.91
CA ILE A 76 -10.96 1.16 16.85
C ILE A 76 -12.05 2.23 16.77
N LEU A 77 -13.16 2.07 17.50
CA LEU A 77 -14.32 2.98 17.50
C LEU A 77 -14.09 4.25 18.32
N ILE A 78 -12.99 4.94 18.05
CA ILE A 78 -12.61 6.22 18.64
C ILE A 78 -12.25 7.22 17.53
N PRO A 79 -12.42 8.54 17.76
CA PRO A 79 -11.89 9.56 16.86
C PRO A 79 -10.37 9.43 16.75
N ARG A 80 -9.88 9.24 15.53
CA ARG A 80 -8.49 8.95 15.20
C ARG A 80 -7.99 9.71 13.95
N PRO A 81 -8.10 11.06 13.91
CA PRO A 81 -7.54 11.85 12.81
C PRO A 81 -6.04 11.62 12.63
N PRO A 82 -5.48 11.84 11.43
CA PRO A 82 -4.04 11.71 11.19
C PRO A 82 -3.20 12.49 12.19
N ASP A 83 -2.03 11.96 12.54
CA ASP A 83 -1.06 12.58 13.44
C ASP A 83 -1.61 12.90 14.85
N THR A 84 -2.48 12.03 15.39
CA THR A 84 -3.01 12.12 16.76
C THR A 84 -2.63 10.92 17.62
N ALA A 85 -2.73 11.06 18.94
CA ALA A 85 -2.51 9.97 19.89
C ALA A 85 -3.46 8.79 19.64
N ASN A 86 -4.75 9.06 19.40
CA ASN A 86 -5.74 8.01 19.12
C ASN A 86 -5.46 7.27 17.80
N ASN A 87 -4.98 7.98 16.77
CA ASN A 87 -4.53 7.34 15.54
C ASN A 87 -3.35 6.41 15.78
N THR A 88 -2.37 6.85 16.58
CA THR A 88 -1.24 6.01 17.01
C THR A 88 -1.71 4.76 17.76
N LEU A 89 -2.65 4.91 18.71
CA LEU A 89 -3.22 3.79 19.46
C LEU A 89 -3.88 2.76 18.55
N VAL A 90 -4.67 3.19 17.56
CA VAL A 90 -5.34 2.28 16.61
C VAL A 90 -4.33 1.61 15.68
N LYS A 91 -3.34 2.37 15.18
CA LYS A 91 -2.25 1.81 14.37
C LYS A 91 -1.50 0.71 15.13
N ASP A 92 -1.07 0.98 16.36
CA ASP A 92 -0.34 0.02 17.21
C ASP A 92 -1.21 -1.22 17.53
N TYR A 93 -2.52 -1.02 17.72
CA TYR A 93 -3.47 -2.11 17.88
C TYR A 93 -3.53 -3.03 16.66
N ILE A 94 -3.65 -2.46 15.45
CA ILE A 94 -3.66 -3.22 14.19
C ILE A 94 -2.33 -3.97 14.02
N VAL A 95 -1.20 -3.27 14.18
CA VAL A 95 0.15 -3.86 14.08
C VAL A 95 0.31 -5.04 15.04
N SER A 96 -0.05 -4.87 16.31
CA SER A 96 0.08 -5.91 17.32
C SER A 96 -0.83 -7.12 17.03
N THR A 97 -2.04 -6.88 16.52
CA THR A 97 -3.00 -7.94 16.16
C THR A 97 -2.47 -8.76 14.99
N MET A 98 -2.00 -8.11 13.92
CA MET A 98 -1.45 -8.80 12.75
C MET A 98 -0.16 -9.57 13.07
N LYS A 99 0.72 -8.99 13.90
CA LYS A 99 1.93 -9.70 14.39
C LYS A 99 1.59 -10.93 15.23
N LYS A 100 0.57 -10.88 16.09
CA LYS A 100 0.08 -12.04 16.87
C LYS A 100 -0.41 -13.17 15.95
N LEU A 101 -1.06 -12.83 14.84
CA LEU A 101 -1.49 -13.76 13.79
C LEU A 101 -0.35 -14.26 12.88
N LYS A 102 0.90 -13.91 13.20
CA LYS A 102 2.11 -14.28 12.45
C LYS A 102 2.09 -13.78 11.00
N TRP A 103 1.60 -12.56 10.79
CA TRP A 103 1.79 -11.84 9.53
C TRP A 103 3.07 -11.01 9.60
N HIS A 104 3.74 -10.84 8.45
CA HIS A 104 4.80 -9.85 8.30
C HIS A 104 4.15 -8.47 8.20
N VAL A 105 4.61 -7.51 9.00
CA VAL A 105 3.98 -6.18 9.08
C VAL A 105 5.03 -5.10 8.86
N GLU A 106 4.75 -4.23 7.90
CA GLU A 106 5.53 -3.05 7.56
C GLU A 106 4.73 -1.80 7.91
N GLU A 107 5.42 -0.79 8.45
CA GLU A 107 4.88 0.53 8.72
C GLU A 107 5.53 1.53 7.76
N ASP A 108 4.81 1.92 6.71
CA ASP A 108 5.28 2.88 5.73
C ASP A 108 4.89 4.28 6.18
N THR A 109 5.86 5.05 6.68
CA THR A 109 5.66 6.36 7.30
C THR A 109 6.21 7.47 6.43
N PHE A 110 5.38 8.47 6.18
CA PHE A 110 5.76 9.67 5.43
C PHE A 110 5.13 10.92 6.05
N THR A 111 5.53 12.08 5.56
CA THR A 111 5.05 13.38 6.02
C THR A 111 4.69 14.22 4.82
N ASP A 112 3.52 14.86 4.86
CA ASP A 112 3.03 15.65 3.73
C ASP A 112 2.28 16.91 4.18
N MET A 113 2.18 17.88 3.29
CA MET A 113 1.46 19.13 3.50
C MET A 113 -0.05 18.90 3.38
N THR A 114 -0.81 19.38 4.35
CA THR A 114 -2.27 19.40 4.32
C THR A 114 -2.79 20.83 4.47
N PRO A 115 -4.09 21.10 4.22
CA PRO A 115 -4.70 22.40 4.56
C PRO A 115 -4.58 22.78 6.05
N TYR A 116 -4.27 21.82 6.93
CA TYR A 116 -4.04 22.02 8.36
C TYR A 116 -2.55 21.96 8.74
N GLY A 117 -1.67 22.24 7.78
CA GLY A 117 -0.22 22.16 7.92
C GLY A 117 0.34 20.77 7.64
N VAL A 118 1.63 20.61 7.93
CA VAL A 118 2.34 19.35 7.75
C VAL A 118 1.78 18.29 8.71
N LYS A 119 1.53 17.08 8.20
CA LYS A 119 1.06 15.92 8.97
C LYS A 119 1.87 14.68 8.66
N ARG A 120 2.06 13.85 9.69
CA ARG A 120 2.66 12.53 9.56
C ARG A 120 1.59 11.47 9.32
N PHE A 121 1.82 10.60 8.34
CA PHE A 121 0.96 9.49 7.97
C PHE A 121 1.74 8.18 8.09
N THR A 122 1.04 7.10 8.44
CA THR A 122 1.63 5.77 8.48
C THR A 122 0.65 4.76 7.89
N ASN A 123 1.02 4.14 6.77
CA ASN A 123 0.33 2.98 6.24
C ASN A 123 0.77 1.73 7.02
N VAL A 124 -0.17 0.82 7.30
CA VAL A 124 0.14 -0.49 7.88
C VAL A 124 -0.07 -1.56 6.82
N ILE A 125 1.01 -2.22 6.40
CA ILE A 125 1.00 -3.22 5.33
C ILE A 125 1.28 -4.58 5.97
N ALA A 126 0.24 -5.40 6.09
CA ALA A 126 0.36 -6.78 6.59
C ALA A 126 0.36 -7.76 5.43
N THR A 127 1.42 -8.56 5.31
CA THR A 127 1.59 -9.58 4.26
C THR A 127 1.72 -10.97 4.88
N LYS A 128 0.88 -11.92 4.46
CA LYS A 128 0.90 -13.30 5.01
C LYS A 128 2.15 -14.08 4.61
N ASP A 129 2.50 -14.03 3.33
CA ASP A 129 3.74 -14.59 2.76
C ASP A 129 4.42 -13.52 1.89
N PRO A 130 5.49 -12.86 2.40
CA PRO A 130 6.23 -11.86 1.64
C PRO A 130 6.90 -12.39 0.37
N THR A 131 7.20 -13.70 0.32
CA THR A 131 7.90 -14.34 -0.81
C THR A 131 6.95 -14.72 -1.94
N ALA A 132 5.64 -14.74 -1.69
CA ALA A 132 4.64 -15.06 -2.70
C ALA A 132 4.62 -14.01 -3.83
N LEU A 133 4.73 -14.49 -5.07
CA LEU A 133 4.73 -13.66 -6.29
C LEU A 133 3.38 -12.99 -6.57
N ARG A 134 2.28 -13.59 -6.12
CA ARG A 134 0.92 -13.04 -6.25
C ARG A 134 0.30 -12.88 -4.88
N ARG A 135 -0.35 -11.74 -4.66
CA ARG A 135 -1.06 -11.43 -3.41
C ARG A 135 -2.50 -11.05 -3.75
N VAL A 136 -3.44 -11.43 -2.89
CA VAL A 136 -4.78 -10.85 -2.87
C VAL A 136 -4.75 -9.73 -1.86
N ILE A 137 -5.12 -8.52 -2.28
CA ILE A 137 -5.06 -7.32 -1.44
C ILE A 137 -6.47 -6.96 -1.01
N VAL A 138 -6.66 -6.80 0.29
CA VAL A 138 -7.83 -6.14 0.89
C VAL A 138 -7.28 -4.89 1.58
N ALA A 139 -7.89 -3.75 1.32
CA ALA A 139 -7.44 -2.46 1.83
C ALA A 139 -8.62 -1.71 2.46
N ALA A 140 -8.31 -0.86 3.43
CA ALA A 140 -9.23 0.06 4.06
C ALA A 140 -8.42 1.20 4.69
N HIS A 141 -9.07 2.34 4.95
CA HIS A 141 -8.46 3.41 5.72
C HIS A 141 -8.76 3.21 7.22
N PHE A 142 -7.77 3.48 8.08
CA PHE A 142 -7.97 3.40 9.53
C PHE A 142 -8.03 4.77 10.21
N ASP A 143 -7.73 5.87 9.54
CA ASP A 143 -7.95 7.20 10.09
C ASP A 143 -9.44 7.57 10.07
N SER A 144 -9.83 8.50 10.94
CA SER A 144 -11.16 9.12 10.89
C SER A 144 -11.02 10.56 10.40
N LYS A 145 -12.04 11.06 9.69
CA LYS A 145 -12.10 12.46 9.26
C LYS A 145 -11.94 13.43 10.45
N PHE A 146 -11.11 14.46 10.25
CA PHE A 146 -10.98 15.56 11.20
C PHE A 146 -12.21 16.49 11.14
N PHE A 147 -12.72 16.89 12.31
CA PHE A 147 -13.76 17.91 12.46
C PHE A 147 -13.30 18.90 13.53
N ALA A 148 -13.30 20.20 13.21
CA ALA A 148 -12.95 21.25 14.17
C ALA A 148 -13.95 21.32 15.33
N ASN A 149 -15.24 21.13 15.01
CA ASN A 149 -16.33 21.04 15.98
C ASN A 149 -17.06 19.70 15.76
N PRO A 150 -16.59 18.59 16.36
CA PRO A 150 -17.23 17.30 16.18
C PRO A 150 -18.62 17.32 16.84
N PRO A 151 -19.71 16.99 16.13
CA PRO A 151 -21.00 16.80 16.77
C PRO A 151 -20.91 15.62 17.75
N GLY A 152 -21.56 15.75 18.91
CA GLY A 152 -21.47 14.76 20.00
C GLY A 152 -21.88 13.33 19.61
N SER A 153 -22.58 13.16 18.50
CA SER A 153 -22.94 11.86 17.91
C SER A 153 -21.74 11.09 17.32
N GLN A 154 -20.66 11.77 16.90
CA GLN A 154 -19.48 11.11 16.31
C GLN A 154 -18.68 10.24 17.29
N VAL A 155 -18.92 10.38 18.60
CA VAL A 155 -18.28 9.54 19.61
C VAL A 155 -18.92 8.14 19.66
N ARG A 156 -20.11 7.93 19.07
CA ARG A 156 -20.82 6.63 19.13
C ARG A 156 -21.57 6.18 17.85
N SER A 157 -21.75 7.01 16.82
CA SER A 157 -22.80 6.75 15.81
C SER A 157 -22.37 6.54 14.36
N PHE A 158 -21.08 6.31 14.05
CA PHE A 158 -20.71 5.97 12.68
C PHE A 158 -20.18 4.54 12.62
N PRO A 159 -20.91 3.59 11.99
CA PRO A 159 -20.28 2.35 11.59
C PRO A 159 -19.09 2.70 10.69
N PRO A 160 -17.95 2.00 10.81
CA PRO A 160 -16.84 2.19 9.89
C PRO A 160 -17.35 1.87 8.48
N VAL A 161 -17.51 2.90 7.66
CA VAL A 161 -17.68 2.71 6.22
C VAL A 161 -16.31 2.27 5.72
N ILE A 162 -16.12 0.95 5.68
CA ILE A 162 -15.07 0.30 4.92
C ILE A 162 -15.53 0.39 3.46
N LEU A 163 -14.94 1.29 2.68
CA LEU A 163 -14.87 1.15 1.22
C LEU A 163 -13.64 0.31 0.89
#